data_AF-A0A2E4PDA1-F1
#
_entry.id   AF-A0A2E4PDA1-F1
#
_cell.length_a   1.000
_cell.length_b   1.000
_cell.length_c   1.000
_cell.angle_alpha   90.00
_cell.angle_beta   90.00
_cell.angle_gamma   90.00
#
_symmetry.space_group_name_H-M   'P 1'
#
loop_
_entity.id
_entity.type
_entity.pdbx_description
1 polymer ?
#
loop_
_entity_poly.entity_id
_entity_poly.type
_entity_poly.pdbx_seq_one_letter_code
_entity_poly.pdbx_strand_id
1 'polypeptide(L)'
;MGLLSVILFACTNETDQLNSIDNKSNTYFKKLGNSAGNGANPYDGIGQSYRDALSLYKAGVHIPGNYEDIVLLVQNLLGSMPTITGTATTTQQQLLAACVTTPDIALEQVLQNPSLSEPAVIILSDFFNNYSHWASEPFGKAYSDIIAIENSTLNSGTLSDDEQRIILAVTSITRYSLHHSCCEDTDWGKSVGNIIAALAGALESNQGAVEYPLITSIAGLEKIQL
;
A
#
# COMPACT_ATOMS: atom_id res chain seq x y z
N MET A 1 -19.85 14.37 64.11
CA MET A 1 -18.39 14.45 64.29
C MET A 1 -17.77 13.29 63.53
N GLY A 2 -17.15 13.55 62.38
CA GLY A 2 -16.39 12.56 61.62
C GLY A 2 -15.04 13.19 61.30
N LEU A 3 -13.98 12.71 61.96
CA LEU A 3 -12.61 13.19 61.75
C LEU A 3 -12.10 12.67 60.41
N LEU A 4 -11.73 13.62 59.55
CA LEU A 4 -11.04 13.44 58.28
C LEU A 4 -9.58 13.08 58.57
N SER A 5 -9.15 11.88 58.19
CA SER A 5 -7.75 11.43 58.33
C SER A 5 -7.09 11.46 56.95
N VAL A 6 -6.15 12.38 56.76
CA VAL A 6 -5.31 12.50 55.56
C VAL A 6 -3.91 12.03 55.94
N ILE A 7 -3.44 10.96 55.32
CA ILE A 7 -2.06 10.48 55.46
C ILE A 7 -1.31 10.90 54.19
N LEU A 8 -0.41 11.87 54.34
CA LEU A 8 0.58 12.26 53.35
C LEU A 8 1.84 11.41 53.59
N PHE A 9 2.22 10.57 52.64
CA PHE A 9 3.56 10.02 52.56
C PHE A 9 4.34 10.77 51.48
N ALA A 10 5.27 11.62 51.93
CA ALA A 10 6.37 12.10 51.11
C ALA A 10 7.52 11.10 51.21
N CYS A 11 8.00 10.62 50.06
CA CYS A 11 9.33 10.06 49.92
C CYS A 11 9.97 10.70 48.70
N THR A 12 10.86 11.64 48.98
CA THR A 12 11.85 12.18 48.04
C THR A 12 12.89 11.10 47.78
N ASN A 13 13.28 10.93 46.52
CA ASN A 13 14.65 10.64 46.12
C ASN A 13 14.84 11.28 44.74
N GLU A 14 15.43 12.47 44.74
CA GLU A 14 15.97 13.09 43.55
C GLU A 14 17.38 12.54 43.35
N THR A 15 17.62 11.89 42.21
CA THR A 15 18.76 12.06 41.30
C THR A 15 18.68 10.92 40.29
N ASP A 16 18.40 11.23 39.02
CA ASP A 16 19.29 10.83 37.94
C ASP A 16 18.98 11.58 36.64
N GLN A 17 20.06 12.09 36.08
CA GLN A 17 20.15 12.70 34.77
C GLN A 17 19.91 11.66 33.69
N LEU A 18 19.00 11.95 32.75
CA LEU A 18 19.28 11.99 31.31
C LEU A 18 17.94 12.15 30.58
N ASN A 19 17.91 13.15 29.69
CA ASN A 19 16.86 13.30 28.70
C ASN A 19 16.82 12.04 27.82
N SER A 20 16.00 11.06 28.17
CA SER A 20 15.48 10.12 27.19
C SER A 20 14.26 10.78 26.58
N ILE A 21 14.38 11.18 25.32
CA ILE A 21 13.23 11.43 24.46
C ILE A 21 12.41 10.15 24.49
N ASP A 22 11.30 10.22 25.21
CA ASP A 22 10.30 9.18 25.29
C ASP A 22 9.69 9.10 23.89
N ASN A 23 10.28 8.28 23.02
CA ASN A 23 9.61 7.79 21.83
C ASN A 23 8.45 6.94 22.34
N LYS A 24 7.36 7.61 22.74
CA LYS A 24 6.03 7.02 22.77
C LYS A 24 5.75 6.59 21.35
N SER A 25 6.24 5.40 21.00
CA SER A 25 5.72 4.57 19.94
C SER A 25 4.21 4.67 20.07
N ASN A 26 3.60 5.26 19.06
CA ASN A 26 2.19 5.62 19.05
C ASN A 26 1.42 4.29 19.09
N THR A 27 1.12 3.79 20.29
CA THR A 27 0.41 2.52 20.54
C THR A 27 -1.08 2.61 20.17
N TYR A 28 -1.43 3.42 19.17
CA TYR A 28 -2.74 3.38 18.52
C TYR A 28 -2.93 2.12 17.65
N PHE A 29 -1.88 1.35 17.41
CA PHE A 29 -1.92 0.09 16.67
C PHE A 29 -1.94 -1.13 17.59
N LYS A 30 -2.97 -1.29 18.42
CA LYS A 30 -3.43 -2.62 18.86
C LYS A 30 -4.76 -2.57 19.60
N LYS A 31 -5.86 -2.91 18.91
CA LYS A 31 -6.96 -3.68 19.51
C LYS A 31 -7.81 -4.40 18.45
N LEU A 32 -7.42 -5.65 18.20
CA LEU A 32 -8.18 -6.80 17.73
C LEU A 32 -9.48 -6.56 16.91
N GLY A 33 -9.38 -6.81 15.60
CA GLY A 33 -10.53 -7.02 14.69
C GLY A 33 -10.21 -6.59 13.26
N ASN A 34 -9.44 -7.41 12.52
CA ASN A 34 -8.91 -7.18 11.15
C ASN A 34 -7.86 -6.07 11.06
N SER A 35 -6.58 -6.41 11.21
CA SER A 35 -5.51 -5.61 10.61
C SER A 35 -5.37 -6.04 9.15
N ALA A 36 -4.95 -5.14 8.26
CA ALA A 36 -4.67 -5.49 6.88
C ALA A 36 -3.56 -6.53 6.71
N GLY A 37 -2.63 -6.63 7.67
CA GLY A 37 -1.36 -7.35 7.51
C GLY A 37 -1.41 -8.87 7.60
N ASN A 38 -0.45 -9.52 6.95
CA ASN A 38 -0.24 -10.97 6.92
C ASN A 38 1.23 -11.28 7.21
N GLY A 39 1.51 -11.76 8.42
CA GLY A 39 2.88 -12.09 8.83
C GLY A 39 3.52 -13.25 8.07
N ALA A 40 2.74 -14.05 7.33
CA ALA A 40 3.28 -15.11 6.47
C ALA A 40 3.80 -14.57 5.12
N ASN A 41 3.30 -13.42 4.66
CA ASN A 41 3.75 -12.78 3.44
C ASN A 41 5.06 -11.99 3.71
N PRO A 42 6.24 -12.41 3.21
CA PRO A 42 7.50 -11.72 3.42
C PRO A 42 7.56 -10.32 2.78
N TYR A 43 6.61 -10.01 1.89
CA TYR A 43 6.46 -8.73 1.20
C TYR A 43 5.30 -7.89 1.75
N ASP A 44 4.71 -8.25 2.90
CA ASP A 44 3.58 -7.51 3.51
C ASP A 44 3.90 -6.02 3.79
N GLY A 45 5.17 -5.72 4.07
CA GLY A 45 5.63 -4.35 4.29
C GLY A 45 5.49 -3.42 3.08
N ILE A 46 5.37 -3.97 1.87
CA ILE A 46 5.15 -3.18 0.64
C ILE A 46 3.74 -2.55 0.68
N GLY A 47 2.71 -3.33 0.98
CA GLY A 47 1.35 -2.82 1.11
C GLY A 47 1.19 -1.83 2.26
N GLN A 48 1.87 -2.09 3.38
CA GLN A 48 1.91 -1.15 4.50
C GLN A 48 2.55 0.17 4.08
N SER A 49 3.70 0.14 3.41
CA SER A 49 4.42 1.35 2.96
C SER A 49 3.57 2.20 2.01
N TYR A 50 2.89 1.55 1.05
CA TYR A 50 1.93 2.22 0.17
C TYR A 50 0.82 2.94 0.97
N ARG A 51 0.21 2.24 1.92
CA ARG A 51 -0.90 2.81 2.71
C ARG A 51 -0.43 3.94 3.62
N ASP A 52 0.73 3.79 4.24
CA ASP A 52 1.30 4.81 5.12
C ASP A 52 1.63 6.08 4.32
N ALA A 53 2.27 5.95 3.15
CA ALA A 53 2.59 7.07 2.27
C ALA A 53 1.33 7.78 1.73
N LEU A 54 0.31 7.03 1.31
CA LEU A 54 -0.97 7.60 0.88
C LEU A 54 -1.69 8.32 2.02
N SER A 55 -1.56 7.81 3.25
CA SER A 55 -2.15 8.45 4.44
C SER A 55 -1.41 9.74 4.80
N LEU A 56 -0.07 9.75 4.68
CA LEU A 56 0.74 10.96 4.84
C LEU A 56 0.36 12.03 3.81
N TYR A 57 0.18 11.63 2.54
CA TYR A 57 -0.32 12.52 1.50
C TYR A 57 -1.66 13.15 1.87
N LYS A 58 -2.65 12.33 2.25
CA LYS A 58 -4.00 12.82 2.60
C LYS A 58 -4.03 13.72 3.84
N ALA A 59 -3.06 13.58 4.74
CA ALA A 59 -2.96 14.38 5.95
C ALA A 59 -2.20 15.71 5.74
N GLY A 60 -1.41 15.82 4.67
CA GLY A 60 -0.62 16.99 4.34
C GLY A 60 -1.34 17.99 3.42
N VAL A 61 -0.73 19.17 3.26
CA VAL A 61 -1.12 20.14 2.23
C VAL A 61 -0.14 20.00 1.08
N HIS A 62 -0.60 19.46 -0.04
CA HIS A 62 0.18 19.25 -1.25
C HIS A 62 -0.58 19.85 -2.45
N ILE A 63 0.16 20.40 -3.42
CA ILE A 63 -0.42 20.98 -4.63
C ILE A 63 0.47 20.61 -5.82
N PRO A 64 0.58 19.32 -6.19
CA PRO A 64 1.28 18.96 -7.41
C PRO A 64 0.55 19.55 -8.62
N GLY A 65 1.27 20.06 -9.62
CA GLY A 65 0.69 20.67 -10.81
C GLY A 65 0.77 19.81 -12.07
N ASN A 66 1.69 18.85 -12.09
CA ASN A 66 2.01 18.00 -13.24
C ASN A 66 2.57 16.64 -12.78
N TYR A 67 2.90 15.78 -13.74
CA TYR A 67 3.47 14.47 -13.48
C TYR A 67 4.77 14.53 -12.68
N GLU A 68 5.68 15.42 -13.05
CA GLU A 68 6.99 15.57 -12.42
C GLU A 68 6.86 15.98 -10.94
N ASP A 69 5.92 16.87 -10.62
CA ASP A 69 5.62 17.27 -9.25
C ASP A 69 5.10 16.09 -8.42
N ILE A 70 4.26 15.22 -9.00
CA ILE A 70 3.77 14.00 -8.33
C ILE A 70 4.94 13.06 -8.04
N VAL A 71 5.82 12.84 -9.02
CA VAL A 71 6.99 11.96 -8.86
C VAL A 71 7.88 12.45 -7.72
N LEU A 72 8.20 13.75 -7.69
CA LEU A 72 8.98 14.35 -6.60
C LEU A 72 8.28 14.22 -5.25
N LEU A 73 6.96 14.43 -5.22
CA LEU A 73 6.18 14.27 -4.00
C LEU A 73 6.20 12.82 -3.48
N VAL A 74 6.03 11.83 -4.35
CA VAL A 74 6.07 10.41 -3.98
C VAL A 74 7.43 10.04 -3.41
N GLN A 75 8.52 10.50 -4.01
CA GLN A 75 9.89 10.28 -3.49
C GLN A 75 10.05 10.85 -2.07
N ASN A 76 9.55 12.07 -1.85
CA ASN A 76 9.59 12.72 -0.54
C ASN A 76 8.74 11.97 0.50
N LEU A 77 7.55 11.48 0.13
CA LEU A 77 6.67 10.71 1.02
C LEU A 77 7.31 9.38 1.45
N LEU A 78 8.08 8.75 0.56
CA LEU A 78 8.74 7.47 0.82
C LEU A 78 10.10 7.63 1.50
N GLY A 79 10.57 8.86 1.75
CA GLY A 79 11.91 9.11 2.29
C GLY A 79 13.03 8.50 1.42
N SER A 80 12.74 8.27 0.14
CA SER A 80 13.67 7.65 -0.79
C SER A 80 14.56 8.74 -1.39
N MET A 81 15.86 8.46 -1.53
CA MET A 81 16.70 9.29 -2.41
C MET A 81 16.07 9.26 -3.82
N PRO A 82 16.16 10.34 -4.62
CA PRO A 82 15.55 10.35 -5.95
C PRO A 82 16.18 9.27 -6.82
N THR A 83 15.56 8.09 -6.87
CA THR A 83 15.98 6.98 -7.75
C THR A 83 15.49 7.22 -9.17
N ILE A 84 14.48 8.08 -9.34
CA ILE A 84 14.02 8.56 -10.65
C ILE A 84 14.91 9.75 -11.06
N THR A 85 16.23 9.54 -11.14
CA THR A 85 17.11 10.37 -11.97
C THR A 85 17.03 9.85 -13.40
N GLY A 86 15.90 10.13 -14.02
CA GLY A 86 15.60 9.72 -15.37
C GLY A 86 14.12 9.94 -15.55
N THR A 87 13.76 10.87 -16.42
CA THR A 87 12.39 10.98 -16.94
C THR A 87 11.85 9.56 -17.10
N ALA A 88 10.76 9.22 -16.42
CA ALA A 88 10.03 8.00 -16.75
C ALA A 88 9.99 7.94 -18.27
N THR A 89 10.39 6.80 -18.84
CA THR A 89 10.36 6.69 -20.29
C THR A 89 8.94 7.08 -20.72
N THR A 90 8.77 7.78 -21.84
CA THR A 90 7.43 8.20 -22.29
C THR A 90 6.42 7.04 -22.25
N THR A 91 6.91 5.81 -22.47
CA THR A 91 6.19 4.55 -22.30
C THR A 91 5.69 4.27 -20.87
N GLN A 92 6.51 4.46 -19.83
CA GLN A 92 6.09 4.27 -18.44
C GLN A 92 5.01 5.27 -18.03
N GLN A 93 5.20 6.55 -18.37
CA GLN A 93 4.20 7.58 -18.09
C GLN A 93 2.88 7.27 -18.81
N GLN A 94 2.93 6.85 -20.08
CA GLN A 94 1.77 6.38 -20.84
C GLN A 94 1.08 5.17 -20.18
N LEU A 95 1.84 4.21 -19.67
CA LEU A 95 1.27 3.06 -18.96
C LEU A 95 0.55 3.49 -17.67
N LEU A 96 1.15 4.39 -16.88
CA LEU A 96 0.52 4.93 -15.68
C LEU A 96 -0.74 5.74 -16.02
N ALA A 97 -0.73 6.50 -17.12
CA ALA A 97 -1.91 7.19 -17.63
C ALA A 97 -3.01 6.20 -18.03
N ALA A 98 -2.65 5.09 -18.69
CA ALA A 98 -3.58 4.03 -19.05
C ALA A 98 -4.16 3.33 -17.81
N CYS A 99 -3.39 3.15 -16.74
CA CYS A 99 -3.89 2.61 -15.47
C CYS A 99 -5.03 3.47 -14.90
N VAL A 100 -4.96 4.79 -15.04
CA VAL A 100 -5.99 5.72 -14.54
C VAL A 100 -7.18 5.84 -15.50
N THR A 101 -6.94 5.87 -16.81
CA THR A 101 -7.95 6.23 -17.82
C THR A 101 -8.59 5.04 -18.54
N THR A 102 -7.84 3.95 -18.74
CA THR A 102 -8.23 2.75 -19.47
C THR A 102 -7.66 1.49 -18.80
N PRO A 103 -8.08 1.19 -17.54
CA PRO A 103 -7.44 0.15 -16.72
C PRO A 103 -7.45 -1.24 -17.37
N ASP A 104 -8.50 -1.62 -18.10
CA ASP A 104 -8.55 -2.93 -18.76
C ASP A 104 -7.44 -3.10 -19.81
N ILE A 105 -7.16 -2.03 -20.59
CA ILE A 105 -6.07 -2.01 -21.58
C ILE A 105 -4.72 -2.05 -20.88
N ALA A 106 -4.57 -1.31 -19.77
CA ALA A 106 -3.33 -1.32 -18.99
C ALA A 106 -3.07 -2.72 -18.40
N LEU A 107 -4.09 -3.39 -17.88
CA LEU A 107 -3.98 -4.75 -17.36
C LEU A 107 -3.55 -5.73 -18.45
N GLU A 108 -4.16 -5.69 -19.64
CA GLU A 108 -3.77 -6.54 -20.77
C GLU A 108 -2.29 -6.34 -21.14
N GLN A 109 -1.84 -5.08 -21.22
CA GLN A 109 -0.44 -4.76 -21.53
C GLN A 109 0.53 -5.29 -20.46
N VAL A 110 0.19 -5.11 -19.19
CA VAL A 110 1.05 -5.53 -18.07
C VAL A 110 1.14 -7.06 -17.96
N LEU A 111 0.04 -7.77 -18.23
CA LEU A 111 0.01 -9.24 -18.22
C LEU A 111 0.78 -9.86 -19.40
N GLN A 112 1.05 -9.12 -20.46
CA GLN A 112 1.90 -9.56 -21.58
C GLN A 112 3.40 -9.41 -21.30
N ASN A 113 3.80 -9.00 -20.09
CA ASN A 113 5.21 -8.87 -19.75
C ASN A 113 5.93 -10.23 -19.85
N PRO A 114 7.06 -10.32 -20.58
CA PRO A 114 7.75 -11.60 -20.81
C PRO A 114 8.37 -12.22 -19.55
N SER A 115 8.43 -11.50 -18.43
CA SER A 115 8.86 -12.05 -17.13
C SER A 115 7.79 -12.89 -16.44
N LEU A 116 6.53 -12.81 -16.87
CA LEU A 116 5.43 -13.58 -16.30
C LEU A 116 5.23 -14.88 -17.06
N SER A 117 5.24 -16.00 -16.33
CA SER A 117 4.82 -17.30 -16.85
C SER A 117 3.30 -17.41 -16.95
N GLU A 118 2.82 -18.38 -17.72
CA GLU A 118 1.40 -18.67 -17.84
C GLU A 118 0.71 -18.90 -16.48
N PRO A 119 1.27 -19.69 -15.53
CA PRO A 119 0.73 -19.78 -14.18
C PRO A 119 0.58 -18.44 -13.45
N ALA A 120 1.56 -17.55 -13.55
CA ALA A 120 1.50 -16.24 -12.91
C ALA A 120 0.43 -15.36 -13.56
N VAL A 121 0.34 -15.36 -14.90
CA VAL A 121 -0.70 -14.63 -15.65
C VAL A 121 -2.09 -15.10 -15.26
N ILE A 122 -2.31 -16.41 -15.10
CA ILE A 122 -3.61 -16.96 -14.65
C ILE A 122 -3.96 -16.43 -13.26
N ILE A 123 -3.04 -16.54 -12.30
CA ILE A 123 -3.27 -16.07 -10.91
C ILE A 123 -3.58 -14.57 -10.89
N LEU A 124 -2.81 -13.76 -11.62
CA LEU A 124 -3.02 -12.32 -11.68
C LEU A 124 -4.33 -11.96 -12.39
N SER A 125 -4.65 -12.61 -13.50
CA SER A 125 -5.91 -12.38 -14.23
C SER A 125 -7.12 -12.70 -13.34
N ASP A 126 -7.12 -13.86 -12.68
CA ASP A 126 -8.17 -14.26 -11.75
C ASP A 126 -8.26 -13.28 -10.57
N PHE A 127 -7.12 -12.83 -10.05
CA PHE A 127 -7.07 -11.83 -8.98
C PHE A 127 -7.76 -10.52 -9.39
N PHE A 128 -7.41 -9.96 -10.56
CA PHE A 128 -8.01 -8.71 -11.03
C PHE A 128 -9.49 -8.88 -11.42
N ASN A 129 -9.88 -10.03 -11.97
CA ASN A 129 -11.30 -10.34 -12.24
C ASN A 129 -12.16 -10.36 -10.97
N ASN A 130 -11.59 -10.78 -9.84
CA ASN A 130 -12.28 -10.80 -8.54
C ASN A 130 -12.22 -9.46 -7.79
N TYR A 131 -11.44 -8.49 -8.26
CA TYR A 131 -11.20 -7.23 -7.53
C TYR A 131 -12.49 -6.46 -7.24
N SER A 132 -13.35 -6.30 -8.24
CA SER A 132 -14.62 -5.57 -8.12
C SER A 132 -15.56 -6.23 -7.11
N HIS A 133 -15.54 -7.57 -7.03
CA HIS A 133 -16.28 -8.33 -6.05
C HIS A 133 -15.77 -8.05 -4.63
N TRP A 134 -14.46 -8.16 -4.39
CA TRP A 134 -13.87 -7.87 -3.09
C TRP A 134 -14.10 -6.44 -2.63
N ALA A 135 -14.02 -5.47 -3.55
CA ALA A 135 -14.30 -4.06 -3.24
C ALA A 135 -15.76 -3.81 -2.83
N SER A 136 -16.68 -4.71 -3.19
CA SER A 136 -18.11 -4.62 -2.84
C SER A 136 -18.48 -5.35 -1.55
N GLU A 137 -17.57 -6.17 -1.00
CA GLU A 137 -17.83 -7.03 0.15
C GLU A 137 -17.20 -6.48 1.43
N PRO A 138 -17.66 -6.92 2.63
CA PRO A 138 -16.97 -6.62 3.87
C PRO A 138 -15.50 -7.08 3.83
N PHE A 139 -14.59 -6.24 4.32
CA PHE A 139 -13.15 -6.49 4.24
C PHE A 139 -12.73 -7.89 4.73
N GLY A 140 -13.38 -8.44 5.75
CA GLY A 140 -13.04 -9.77 6.27
C GLY A 140 -13.12 -10.89 5.21
N LYS A 141 -14.00 -10.77 4.21
CA LYS A 141 -14.14 -11.75 3.13
C LYS A 141 -13.08 -11.55 2.04
N ALA A 142 -12.87 -10.32 1.60
CA ALA A 142 -11.74 -9.99 0.72
C ALA A 142 -10.41 -10.43 1.35
N TYR A 143 -10.21 -10.17 2.64
CA TYR A 143 -9.05 -10.58 3.39
C TYR A 143 -8.84 -12.11 3.35
N SER A 144 -9.87 -12.91 3.66
CA SER A 144 -9.71 -14.38 3.64
C SER A 144 -9.33 -14.92 2.26
N ASP A 145 -9.93 -14.38 1.20
CA ASP A 145 -9.68 -14.81 -0.17
C ASP A 145 -8.26 -14.43 -0.61
N ILE A 146 -7.83 -13.19 -0.32
CA ILE A 146 -6.48 -12.74 -0.67
C ILE A 146 -5.42 -13.51 0.12
N ILE A 147 -5.65 -13.81 1.41
CA ILE A 147 -4.74 -14.66 2.20
C ILE A 147 -4.63 -16.07 1.59
N ALA A 148 -5.71 -16.62 1.04
CA ALA A 148 -5.65 -17.92 0.38
C ALA A 148 -4.76 -17.88 -0.87
N ILE A 149 -4.81 -16.80 -1.66
CA ILE A 149 -3.93 -16.56 -2.81
C ILE A 149 -2.47 -16.39 -2.37
N GLU A 150 -2.21 -15.64 -1.30
CA GLU A 150 -0.85 -15.46 -0.77
C GLU A 150 -0.27 -16.79 -0.26
N ASN A 151 -1.08 -17.59 0.43
CA ASN A 151 -0.66 -18.91 0.90
C ASN A 151 -0.40 -19.89 -0.25
N SER A 152 -1.23 -19.90 -1.30
CA SER A 152 -0.97 -20.76 -2.47
C SER A 152 0.29 -20.32 -3.23
N THR A 153 0.54 -19.00 -3.29
CA THR A 153 1.73 -18.42 -3.91
C THR A 153 3.01 -18.81 -3.17
N LEU A 154 3.03 -18.69 -1.84
CA LEU A 154 4.17 -19.05 -0.98
C LEU A 154 4.56 -20.54 -1.06
N ASN A 155 3.59 -21.40 -1.36
CA ASN A 155 3.79 -22.85 -1.44
C ASN A 155 3.86 -23.35 -2.89
N SER A 156 3.96 -22.44 -3.87
CA SER A 156 3.96 -22.81 -5.28
C SER A 156 5.30 -23.40 -5.71
N GLY A 157 5.26 -24.59 -6.31
CA GLY A 157 6.40 -25.19 -7.00
C GLY A 157 6.52 -24.79 -8.48
N THR A 158 5.60 -23.98 -9.00
CA THR A 158 5.53 -23.61 -10.43
C THR A 158 5.85 -22.14 -10.68
N LEU A 159 5.84 -21.31 -9.65
CA LEU A 159 6.21 -19.89 -9.74
C LEU A 159 7.67 -19.71 -9.37
N SER A 160 8.36 -18.86 -10.13
CA SER A 160 9.69 -18.37 -9.75
C SER A 160 9.64 -17.47 -8.52
N ASP A 161 10.78 -17.29 -7.85
CA ASP A 161 10.88 -16.40 -6.68
C ASP A 161 10.44 -14.96 -7.01
N ASP A 162 10.70 -14.50 -8.23
CA ASP A 162 10.33 -13.15 -8.67
C ASP A 162 8.82 -13.02 -8.91
N GLU A 163 8.18 -14.04 -9.50
CA GLU A 163 6.72 -14.06 -9.66
C GLU A 163 6.01 -14.17 -8.31
N GLN A 164 6.54 -14.97 -7.38
CA GLN A 164 6.03 -15.02 -6.01
C GLN A 164 6.12 -13.63 -5.36
N ARG A 165 7.27 -12.95 -5.48
CA ARG A 165 7.44 -11.57 -5.00
C ARG A 165 6.39 -10.63 -5.59
N ILE A 166 6.20 -10.66 -6.91
CA ILE A 166 5.24 -9.79 -7.60
C ILE A 166 3.81 -10.01 -7.09
N ILE A 167 3.35 -11.26 -7.09
CA ILE A 167 1.99 -11.61 -6.65
C ILE A 167 1.80 -11.23 -5.17
N LEU A 168 2.77 -11.53 -4.31
CA LEU A 168 2.72 -11.23 -2.88
C LEU A 168 2.78 -9.73 -2.59
N ALA A 169 3.50 -8.93 -3.39
CA ALA A 169 3.52 -7.49 -3.28
C ALA A 169 2.16 -6.88 -3.67
N VAL A 170 1.60 -7.29 -4.80
CA VAL A 170 0.32 -6.79 -5.32
C VAL A 170 -0.84 -7.16 -4.40
N THR A 171 -0.89 -8.40 -3.92
CA THR A 171 -1.91 -8.87 -2.97
C THR A 171 -1.82 -8.14 -1.62
N SER A 172 -0.60 -7.87 -1.13
CA SER A 172 -0.40 -7.05 0.06
C SER A 172 -0.95 -5.63 -0.13
N ILE A 173 -0.57 -4.94 -1.20
CA ILE A 173 -1.08 -3.59 -1.51
C ILE A 173 -2.60 -3.60 -1.58
N THR A 174 -3.20 -4.59 -2.22
CA THR A 174 -4.66 -4.73 -2.28
C THR A 174 -5.29 -4.93 -0.90
N ARG A 175 -4.72 -5.76 -0.01
CA ARG A 175 -5.25 -5.89 1.36
C ARG A 175 -5.22 -4.57 2.11
N TYR A 176 -4.12 -3.83 2.03
CA TYR A 176 -4.01 -2.52 2.69
C TYR A 176 -4.87 -1.43 2.04
N SER A 177 -5.12 -1.54 0.73
CA SER A 177 -6.05 -0.67 -0.01
C SER A 177 -7.50 -0.92 0.39
N LEU A 178 -7.90 -2.19 0.47
CA LEU A 178 -9.25 -2.65 0.86
C LEU A 178 -9.49 -2.61 2.36
N HIS A 179 -8.47 -2.39 3.19
CA HIS A 179 -8.63 -2.31 4.64
C HIS A 179 -9.15 -0.92 5.04
N HIS A 180 -10.32 -0.89 5.67
CA HIS A 180 -11.02 0.33 6.08
C HIS A 180 -11.05 0.48 7.60
N SER A 181 -10.95 1.70 8.10
CA SER A 181 -11.72 2.15 9.27
C SER A 181 -13.13 2.50 8.79
N CYS A 182 -14.18 2.05 9.48
CA CYS A 182 -15.55 2.26 9.00
C CYS A 182 -15.87 3.75 8.73
N CYS A 183 -16.72 4.00 7.73
CA CYS A 183 -17.31 5.31 7.38
C CYS A 183 -16.48 6.26 6.46
N GLU A 184 -15.46 5.79 5.76
CA GLU A 184 -14.85 6.57 4.66
C GLU A 184 -15.57 6.28 3.33
N ASP A 185 -16.15 7.34 2.76
CA ASP A 185 -17.02 7.31 1.58
C ASP A 185 -16.23 7.02 0.28
N THR A 186 -16.43 5.81 -0.24
CA THR A 186 -16.80 5.45 -1.62
C THR A 186 -16.19 6.17 -2.83
N ASP A 187 -14.86 6.23 -2.94
CA ASP A 187 -14.20 6.40 -4.25
C ASP A 187 -13.52 5.10 -4.75
N TRP A 188 -14.09 3.94 -4.38
CA TRP A 188 -13.62 2.58 -4.71
C TRP A 188 -13.54 2.28 -6.20
N GLY A 189 -14.37 2.95 -7.02
CA GLY A 189 -14.41 2.77 -8.47
C GLY A 189 -13.11 3.15 -9.20
N LYS A 190 -12.20 3.87 -8.52
CA LYS A 190 -10.89 4.28 -9.06
C LYS A 190 -9.73 3.35 -8.65
N SER A 191 -10.00 2.32 -7.84
CA SER A 191 -8.94 1.60 -7.14
C SER A 191 -8.22 0.54 -7.97
N VAL A 192 -8.91 -0.10 -8.94
CA VAL A 192 -8.31 -1.18 -9.75
C VAL A 192 -7.12 -0.69 -10.57
N GLY A 193 -7.20 0.52 -11.13
CA GLY A 193 -6.11 1.16 -11.87
C GLY A 193 -4.85 1.33 -11.03
N ASN A 194 -5.00 1.72 -9.76
CA ASN A 194 -3.87 1.84 -8.84
C ASN A 194 -3.26 0.47 -8.56
N ILE A 195 -4.06 -0.57 -8.38
CA ILE A 195 -3.54 -1.93 -8.19
C ILE A 195 -2.86 -2.48 -9.46
N ILE A 196 -3.33 -2.13 -10.66
CA ILE A 196 -2.65 -2.45 -11.91
C ILE A 196 -1.30 -1.73 -11.98
N ALA A 197 -1.24 -0.46 -11.56
CA ALA A 197 0.01 0.28 -11.44
C ALA A 197 0.96 -0.36 -10.41
N ALA A 198 0.43 -0.95 -9.33
CA ALA A 198 1.23 -1.75 -8.39
C ALA A 198 1.83 -2.98 -9.06
N LEU A 199 1.07 -3.70 -9.90
CA LEU A 199 1.62 -4.81 -10.69
C LEU A 199 2.70 -4.34 -11.66
N ALA A 200 2.44 -3.27 -12.40
CA ALA A 200 3.43 -2.67 -13.31
C ALA A 200 4.72 -2.28 -12.58
N GLY A 201 4.59 -1.68 -11.40
CA GLY A 201 5.74 -1.32 -10.56
C GLY A 201 6.45 -2.52 -9.96
N ALA A 202 5.72 -3.56 -9.55
CA ALA A 202 6.27 -4.78 -8.98
C ALA A 202 7.11 -5.58 -9.99
N LEU A 203 6.76 -5.52 -11.28
CA LEU A 203 7.58 -6.08 -12.36
C LEU A 203 8.96 -5.43 -12.46
N GLU A 204 9.10 -4.17 -12.03
CA GLU A 204 10.37 -3.45 -12.03
C GLU A 204 11.14 -3.64 -10.72
N SER A 205 10.48 -3.46 -9.58
CA SER A 205 11.11 -3.61 -8.25
C SER A 205 10.10 -3.52 -7.10
N ASN A 206 10.55 -3.81 -5.87
CA ASN A 206 9.77 -3.55 -4.67
C ASN A 206 9.49 -2.06 -4.44
N GLN A 207 10.42 -1.18 -4.85
CA GLN A 207 10.21 0.27 -4.78
C GLN A 207 9.15 0.70 -5.80
N GLY A 208 9.24 0.21 -7.04
CA GLY A 208 8.26 0.47 -8.08
C GLY A 208 6.85 0.02 -7.68
N ALA A 209 6.73 -1.13 -7.02
CA ALA A 209 5.47 -1.63 -6.48
C ALA A 209 4.76 -0.63 -5.55
N VAL A 210 5.50 0.23 -4.87
CA VAL A 210 4.95 1.28 -3.98
C VAL A 210 4.78 2.59 -4.73
N GLU A 211 5.76 3.01 -5.53
CA GLU A 211 5.77 4.31 -6.21
C GLU A 211 4.66 4.44 -7.25
N TYR A 212 4.50 3.44 -8.12
CA TYR A 212 3.55 3.51 -9.23
C TYR A 212 2.10 3.65 -8.77
N PRO A 213 1.59 2.86 -7.81
CA PRO A 213 0.23 3.04 -7.30
C PRO A 213 0.06 4.35 -6.52
N LEU A 214 1.11 4.90 -5.90
CA LEU A 214 1.05 6.23 -5.28
C LEU A 214 0.90 7.32 -6.32
N ILE A 215 1.68 7.26 -7.41
CA ILE A 215 1.60 8.21 -8.52
C ILE A 215 0.18 8.24 -9.09
N THR A 216 -0.38 7.08 -9.42
CA THR A 216 -1.74 7.00 -9.99
C THR A 216 -2.82 7.39 -8.98
N SER A 217 -2.65 7.05 -7.70
CA SER A 217 -3.55 7.50 -6.64
C SER A 217 -3.59 9.02 -6.50
N ILE A 218 -2.42 9.66 -6.41
CA ILE A 218 -2.31 11.12 -6.27
C ILE A 218 -2.83 11.81 -7.53
N ALA A 219 -2.46 11.34 -8.72
CA ALA A 219 -2.97 11.88 -9.98
C ALA A 219 -4.50 11.81 -10.06
N GLY A 220 -5.09 10.69 -9.64
CA GLY A 220 -6.54 10.51 -9.60
C GLY A 220 -7.25 11.40 -8.56
N LEU A 221 -6.61 11.67 -7.41
CA LEU A 221 -7.14 12.57 -6.38
C LEU A 221 -7.09 14.04 -6.85
N GLU A 222 -5.99 14.45 -7.46
CA GLU A 222 -5.76 15.82 -7.92
C GLU A 222 -6.28 16.11 -9.34
N LYS A 223 -6.78 15.08 -10.04
CA LYS A 223 -7.24 15.15 -11.44
C LYS A 223 -6.15 15.64 -12.40
N ILE A 224 -4.92 15.22 -12.14
CA ILE A 224 -3.75 15.54 -12.98
C ILE A 224 -3.67 14.50 -14.09
N GLN A 225 -3.48 14.97 -15.31
CA GLN A 225 -3.21 14.10 -16.45
C GLN A 225 -1.78 13.58 -16.35
N LEU A 226 -1.66 12.25 -16.33
CA LEU A 226 -0.40 11.53 -16.49
C LEU A 226 -0.02 11.48 -17.96
#